data_AF-A0A553QKZ0-F1
#
_entry.id   AF-A0A553QKZ0-F1
#
_cell.length_a   1.000
_cell.length_b   1.000
_cell.length_c   1.000
_cell.angle_alpha   90.00
_cell.angle_beta   90.00
_cell.angle_gamma   90.00
#
_symmetry.space_group_name_H-M   'P 1'
#
loop_
_entity.id
_entity.type
_entity.pdbx_description
1 polymer ?
#
loop_
_entity_poly.entity_id
_entity_poly.type
_entity_poly.pdbx_seq_one_letter_code
_entity_poly.pdbx_strand_id
1 'polypeptide(L)'
;MAVFAIRKNHRRRYVILFLSLGCFVLYRHFRSPSAKLQINRSLGLTSNSSQFTLGGKPFRIMGGSLHYFRLPRAYWRDRMEKLKACGLNTLTVDVPWALHQPEKGEFRFHGCFDIE
;
A
#
# COMPACT_ATOMS: atom_id res chain seq x y z
N MET A 1 -32.99 -23.46 41.01
CA MET A 1 -33.06 -22.16 40.28
C MET A 1 -31.91 -21.94 39.26
N ALA A 2 -31.13 -22.96 38.87
CA ALA A 2 -29.97 -22.78 37.96
C ALA A 2 -30.31 -22.82 36.46
N VAL A 3 -31.40 -23.49 36.06
CA VAL A 3 -31.74 -23.74 34.63
C VAL A 3 -32.14 -22.45 33.89
N PHE A 4 -32.82 -21.51 34.57
CA PHE A 4 -33.19 -20.22 33.97
C PHE A 4 -31.99 -19.30 33.73
N ALA A 5 -30.93 -19.42 34.54
CA ALA A 5 -29.71 -18.63 34.39
C ALA A 5 -28.88 -19.04 33.16
N ILE A 6 -28.81 -20.35 32.88
CA ILE A 6 -28.12 -20.90 31.70
C ILE A 6 -28.79 -20.44 30.41
N ARG A 7 -30.13 -20.47 30.36
CA ARG A 7 -30.93 -20.03 29.18
C ARG A 7 -30.76 -18.54 28.88
N LYS A 8 -30.62 -17.72 29.93
CA LYS A 8 -30.36 -16.28 29.82
C LYS A 8 -28.96 -15.98 29.25
N ASN A 9 -27.98 -16.83 29.58
CA ASN A 9 -26.60 -16.68 29.11
C ASN A 9 -26.44 -17.02 27.62
N HIS A 10 -27.12 -18.06 27.13
CA HIS A 10 -27.14 -18.39 25.70
C HIS A 10 -27.81 -17.29 24.87
N ARG A 11 -28.95 -16.75 25.33
CA ARG A 11 -29.64 -15.63 24.66
C ARG A 11 -28.75 -14.38 24.58
N ARG A 12 -27.97 -14.07 25.62
CA ARG A 12 -27.00 -12.97 25.63
C ARG A 12 -25.88 -13.16 24.60
N ARG A 13 -25.35 -14.39 24.47
CA ARG A 13 -24.29 -14.71 23.50
C ARG A 13 -24.78 -14.53 22.05
N TYR A 14 -25.97 -15.01 21.71
CA TYR A 14 -26.53 -14.82 20.37
C TYR A 14 -26.79 -13.35 20.05
N VAL A 15 -27.25 -12.55 21.02
CA VAL A 15 -27.43 -11.09 20.82
C VAL A 15 -26.10 -10.39 20.55
N ILE A 16 -25.03 -10.72 21.28
CA ILE A 16 -23.70 -10.15 21.06
C ILE A 16 -23.17 -10.55 19.68
N LEU A 17 -23.31 -11.81 19.28
CA LEU A 17 -22.91 -12.27 17.96
C LEU A 17 -23.67 -11.54 16.85
N PHE A 18 -24.99 -11.36 17.00
CA PHE A 18 -25.82 -10.65 16.04
C PHE A 18 -25.46 -9.16 15.93
N LEU A 19 -25.21 -8.50 17.07
CA LEU A 19 -24.74 -7.10 17.10
C LEU A 19 -23.35 -6.96 16.49
N SER A 20 -22.44 -7.89 16.76
CA SER A 20 -21.10 -7.89 16.18
C SER A 20 -21.12 -8.10 14.66
N LEU A 21 -21.98 -9.01 14.18
CA LEU A 21 -22.18 -9.25 12.75
C LEU A 21 -22.84 -8.05 12.06
N GLY A 22 -23.88 -7.47 12.67
CA GLY A 22 -24.53 -6.26 12.17
C GLY A 22 -23.58 -5.07 12.11
N CYS A 23 -22.76 -4.88 13.16
CA CYS A 23 -21.72 -3.85 13.18
C CYS A 23 -20.65 -4.10 12.12
N PHE A 24 -20.24 -5.35 11.90
CA PHE A 24 -19.29 -5.70 10.82
C PHE A 24 -19.87 -5.43 9.43
N VAL A 25 -21.14 -5.76 9.19
CA VAL A 25 -21.84 -5.49 7.91
C VAL A 25 -21.99 -3.99 7.69
N LEU A 26 -22.44 -3.24 8.71
CA LEU A 26 -22.52 -1.78 8.66
C LEU A 26 -21.15 -1.14 8.44
N TYR A 27 -20.11 -1.61 9.14
CA TYR A 27 -18.75 -1.15 8.94
C TYR A 27 -18.29 -1.40 7.50
N ARG A 28 -18.55 -2.57 6.92
CA ARG A 28 -18.20 -2.83 5.51
C ARG A 28 -19.01 -2.00 4.53
N HIS A 29 -20.26 -1.69 4.85
CA HIS A 29 -21.13 -0.89 4.00
C HIS A 29 -20.77 0.61 4.04
N PHE A 30 -20.46 1.14 5.22
CA PHE A 30 -20.03 2.52 5.44
C PHE A 30 -18.53 2.75 5.23
N ARG A 31 -17.73 1.68 5.10
CA ARG A 31 -16.34 1.80 4.66
C ARG A 31 -16.37 2.22 3.20
N SER A 32 -16.40 3.54 3.02
CA SER A 32 -16.31 4.21 1.73
C SER A 32 -15.21 3.53 0.94
N PRO A 33 -15.48 3.02 -0.27
CA PRO A 33 -14.44 2.47 -1.11
C PRO A 33 -13.42 3.58 -1.25
N SER A 34 -12.19 3.37 -0.75
CA SER A 34 -11.09 4.33 -0.90
C SER A 34 -11.11 4.75 -2.36
N ALA A 35 -11.56 5.98 -2.62
CA ALA A 35 -11.96 6.37 -3.97
C ALA A 35 -10.78 6.05 -4.87
N LYS A 36 -10.94 5.11 -5.81
CA LYS A 36 -9.88 4.84 -6.78
C LYS A 36 -9.64 6.19 -7.45
N LEU A 37 -8.51 6.81 -7.12
CA LEU A 37 -8.16 8.11 -7.67
C LEU A 37 -8.03 7.86 -9.17
N GLN A 38 -9.06 8.23 -9.94
CA GLN A 38 -8.99 8.23 -11.39
C GLN A 38 -8.02 9.34 -11.75
N ILE A 39 -6.74 8.98 -11.86
CA ILE A 39 -5.67 9.90 -12.23
C ILE A 39 -5.67 9.96 -13.74
N ASN A 40 -5.92 11.15 -14.29
CA ASN A 40 -5.71 11.35 -15.71
C ASN A 40 -4.20 11.24 -15.99
N ARG A 41 -3.79 10.21 -16.74
CA ARG A 41 -2.38 9.96 -17.07
C ARG A 41 -1.83 10.88 -18.15
N SER A 42 -2.67 11.68 -18.83
CA SER A 42 -2.19 12.71 -19.76
C SER A 42 -1.59 13.93 -19.05
N LEU A 43 -1.85 14.09 -17.74
CA LEU A 43 -1.32 15.19 -16.93
C LEU A 43 -0.46 14.61 -15.79
N GLY A 44 0.83 14.94 -15.81
CA GLY A 44 1.81 14.44 -14.86
C GLY A 44 1.73 15.05 -13.46
N LEU A 45 2.81 14.89 -12.69
CA LEU A 45 3.00 15.56 -11.42
C LEU A 45 3.31 17.04 -11.67
N THR A 46 2.55 17.94 -11.08
CA THR A 46 2.82 19.37 -11.08
C THR A 46 2.95 19.89 -9.65
N SER A 47 3.71 20.97 -9.48
CA SER A 47 3.84 21.65 -8.19
C SER A 47 3.34 23.07 -8.33
N ASN A 48 2.61 23.56 -7.33
CA ASN A 48 2.46 24.98 -7.09
C ASN A 48 3.25 25.36 -5.81
N SER A 49 3.07 26.58 -5.31
CA SER A 49 3.80 27.06 -4.12
C SER A 49 3.46 26.33 -2.81
N SER A 50 2.36 25.57 -2.75
CA SER A 50 1.83 24.99 -1.51
C SER A 50 1.52 23.49 -1.56
N GLN A 51 1.37 22.90 -2.75
CA GLN A 51 0.98 21.50 -2.92
C GLN A 51 1.42 20.93 -4.26
N PHE A 52 1.52 19.59 -4.28
CA PHE A 52 1.64 18.84 -5.52
C PHE A 52 0.25 18.44 -6.03
N THR A 53 0.11 18.33 -7.35
CA THR A 53 -1.06 17.72 -7.98
C THR A 53 -0.61 16.64 -8.96
N LEU A 54 -1.37 15.55 -9.06
CA LEU A 54 -1.12 14.45 -9.98
C LEU A 54 -2.40 14.16 -10.76
N GLY A 55 -2.36 14.29 -12.10
CA GLY A 55 -3.57 14.19 -12.92
C GLY A 55 -4.60 15.28 -12.60
N GLY A 56 -4.15 16.45 -12.13
CA GLY A 56 -4.98 17.60 -11.78
C GLY A 56 -5.63 17.53 -10.41
N LYS A 57 -5.34 16.50 -9.61
CA LYS A 57 -5.88 16.31 -8.25
C LYS A 57 -4.79 16.53 -7.21
N PRO A 58 -5.09 17.14 -6.05
CA PRO A 58 -4.13 17.26 -4.96
C PRO A 58 -3.50 15.91 -4.62
N PHE A 59 -2.17 15.88 -4.53
CA PHE A 59 -1.39 14.68 -4.31
C PHE A 59 -0.34 14.95 -3.23
N ARG A 60 -0.30 14.10 -2.21
CA ARG A 60 0.74 14.15 -1.17
C ARG A 60 1.70 13.01 -1.41
N ILE A 61 2.97 13.33 -1.67
CA ILE A 61 4.02 12.33 -1.81
C ILE A 61 4.36 11.76 -0.42
N MET A 62 4.16 10.46 -0.26
CA MET A 62 4.62 9.69 0.90
C MET A 62 5.62 8.66 0.39
N GLY A 63 6.89 9.07 0.44
CA GLY A 63 8.02 8.33 -0.11
C GLY A 63 8.59 7.29 0.86
N GLY A 64 9.11 6.20 0.31
CA GLY A 64 10.03 5.30 1.01
C GLY A 64 11.08 4.74 0.07
N SER A 65 12.30 4.56 0.59
CA SER A 65 13.44 4.13 -0.21
C SER A 65 13.59 2.62 -0.27
N LEU A 66 13.86 2.10 -1.47
CA LEU A 66 14.20 0.69 -1.71
C LEU A 66 15.38 0.60 -2.67
N HIS A 67 16.49 0.05 -2.20
CA HIS A 67 17.70 -0.08 -3.01
C HIS A 67 17.71 -1.48 -3.63
N TYR A 68 17.20 -1.60 -4.86
CA TYR A 68 17.01 -2.88 -5.56
C TYR A 68 18.30 -3.72 -5.62
N PHE A 69 19.45 -3.07 -5.80
CA PHE A 69 20.78 -3.69 -5.85
C PHE A 69 21.25 -4.29 -4.51
N ARG A 70 20.57 -4.00 -3.39
CA ARG A 70 20.87 -4.58 -2.06
C ARG A 70 19.95 -5.74 -1.70
N LEU A 71 19.04 -6.12 -2.59
CA LEU A 71 18.00 -7.11 -2.34
C LEU A 71 17.98 -8.14 -3.48
N PRO A 72 17.92 -9.44 -3.17
CA PRO A 72 17.65 -10.43 -4.20
C PRO A 72 16.33 -10.12 -4.92
N ARG A 73 16.32 -10.24 -6.25
CA ARG A 73 15.16 -9.90 -7.10
C ARG A 73 13.87 -10.56 -6.65
N ALA A 74 13.96 -11.80 -6.15
CA ALA A 74 12.81 -12.56 -5.63
C ALA A 74 12.04 -11.82 -4.52
N TYR A 75 12.69 -10.92 -3.77
CA TYR A 75 12.08 -10.19 -2.67
C TYR A 75 11.57 -8.79 -3.04
N TRP A 76 11.81 -8.28 -4.25
CA TRP A 76 11.44 -6.92 -4.60
C TRP A 76 9.94 -6.68 -4.46
N ARG A 77 9.11 -7.60 -4.98
CA ARG A 77 7.65 -7.53 -4.86
C ARG A 77 7.21 -7.51 -3.40
N ASP A 78 7.69 -8.44 -2.58
CA ASP A 78 7.34 -8.53 -1.16
C ASP A 78 7.68 -7.24 -0.41
N ARG A 79 8.84 -6.64 -0.69
CA ARG A 79 9.27 -5.37 -0.06
C ARG A 79 8.41 -4.20 -0.52
N MET A 80 8.07 -4.11 -1.81
CA MET A 80 7.16 -3.08 -2.33
C MET A 80 5.74 -3.22 -1.77
N GLU A 81 5.25 -4.44 -1.61
CA GLU A 81 3.95 -4.71 -0.99
C GLU A 81 3.92 -4.28 0.47
N LYS A 82 5.00 -4.52 1.22
CA LYS A 82 5.15 -4.05 2.60
C LYS A 82 5.19 -2.53 2.70
N LEU A 83 5.94 -1.84 1.83
CA LEU A 83 5.96 -0.37 1.75
C LEU A 83 4.55 0.19 1.47
N LYS A 84 3.82 -0.42 0.54
CA LYS A 84 2.44 -0.06 0.25
C LYS A 84 1.51 -0.31 1.44
N ALA A 85 1.70 -1.41 2.18
CA ALA A 85 0.94 -1.72 3.39
C ALA A 85 1.20 -0.71 4.52
N CYS A 86 2.39 -0.11 4.57
CA CYS A 86 2.71 1.02 5.45
C CYS A 86 2.05 2.35 5.03
N GLY A 87 1.29 2.37 3.93
CA GLY A 87 0.59 3.56 3.44
C GLY A 87 1.43 4.45 2.52
N LEU A 88 2.62 4.01 2.12
CA LEU A 88 3.45 4.75 1.16
C LEU A 88 2.85 4.67 -0.24
N ASN A 89 2.99 5.76 -0.99
CA ASN A 89 2.45 5.88 -2.35
C ASN A 89 3.51 6.16 -3.41
N THR A 90 4.75 6.42 -2.99
CA THR A 90 5.87 6.74 -3.86
C THR A 90 7.09 5.93 -3.40
N LEU A 91 7.78 5.30 -4.34
CA LEU A 91 9.03 4.59 -4.09
C LEU A 91 10.19 5.45 -4.57
N THR A 92 11.24 5.56 -3.76
CA THR A 92 12.50 6.19 -4.14
C THR A 92 13.57 5.12 -4.30
N VAL A 93 14.31 5.17 -5.40
CA VAL A 93 15.38 4.20 -5.70
C VAL A 93 16.63 4.97 -6.14
N ASP A 94 17.79 4.54 -5.63
CA ASP A 94 19.07 5.03 -6.09
C ASP A 94 19.59 4.14 -7.22
N VAL A 95 20.18 4.74 -8.25
CA VAL A 95 20.79 4.02 -9.39
C VAL A 95 22.31 4.13 -9.29
N PRO A 96 23.00 3.14 -8.69
CA PRO A 96 24.45 3.17 -8.58
C PRO A 96 25.08 2.89 -9.96
N TRP A 97 25.46 3.95 -10.67
CA TRP A 97 26.02 3.86 -12.02
C TRP A 97 27.20 2.88 -12.12
N ALA A 98 28.07 2.82 -11.11
CA ALA A 98 29.20 1.89 -11.07
C ALA A 98 28.80 0.40 -11.11
N LEU A 99 27.59 0.03 -10.66
CA LEU A 99 27.09 -1.35 -10.77
C LEU A 99 26.53 -1.64 -12.17
N HIS A 100 25.98 -0.62 -12.83
CA HIS A 100 25.45 -0.72 -14.19
C HIS A 100 26.53 -0.58 -15.26
N GLN A 101 27.62 0.14 -14.97
CA GLN A 101 28.76 0.32 -15.85
C GLN A 101 30.06 0.10 -15.06
N PRO A 102 30.44 -1.15 -14.77
CA PRO A 102 31.68 -1.45 -14.06
C PRO A 102 32.91 -1.09 -14.89
N GLU A 103 32.82 -1.26 -16.21
CA GLU A 103 33.84 -0.86 -17.18
C GLU A 103 33.23 0.05 -18.24
N LYS A 104 34.05 0.94 -18.81
CA LYS A 104 33.59 1.91 -19.82
C LYS A 104 33.06 1.16 -21.04
N GLY A 105 31.79 1.37 -21.35
CA GLY A 105 31.09 0.75 -22.48
C GLY A 105 30.42 -0.60 -22.17
N GLU A 106 30.68 -1.20 -21.01
CA GLU A 106 29.98 -2.41 -20.57
C GLU A 106 28.76 -2.05 -19.72
N PHE A 107 27.56 -2.52 -20.11
CA PHE A 107 26.32 -2.23 -19.40
C PHE A 107 25.69 -3.49 -18.81
N ARG A 108 25.21 -3.40 -17.56
CA ARG A 108 24.53 -4.48 -16.84
C ARG A 108 23.13 -4.06 -16.42
N PHE A 109 22.12 -4.62 -17.09
CA PHE A 109 20.69 -4.41 -16.80
C PHE A 109 19.95 -5.76 -16.75
N HIS A 110 20.44 -6.68 -15.93
CA HIS A 110 19.85 -8.02 -15.79
C HIS A 110 19.90 -8.51 -14.34
N GLY A 111 19.06 -9.47 -14.00
CA GLY A 111 19.04 -10.09 -12.66
C GLY A 111 18.73 -9.05 -11.57
N CYS A 112 19.64 -8.91 -10.60
CA CYS A 112 19.52 -7.95 -9.49
C CYS A 112 19.86 -6.50 -9.87
N PHE A 113 20.35 -6.25 -11.10
CA PHE A 113 20.63 -4.91 -11.63
C PHE A 113 19.66 -4.51 -12.73
N ASP A 114 18.55 -5.23 -12.86
CA ASP A 114 17.52 -4.89 -13.83
C ASP A 114 16.57 -3.86 -13.23
N ILE A 115 16.61 -2.64 -13.74
CA ILE A 115 15.82 -1.52 -13.21
C ILE A 115 14.54 -1.26 -14.02
N GLU A 116 14.38 -1.89 -15.19
CA GLU A 116 13.23 -1.71 -16.08
C GLU A 116 12.01 -2.56 -15.67
#